data_AF-A0A453M437-F1
#
_entry.id   AF-A0A453M437-F1
#
_cell.length_a   1.000
_cell.length_b   1.000
_cell.length_c   1.000
_cell.angle_alpha   90.00
_cell.angle_beta   90.00
_cell.angle_gamma   90.00
#
_symmetry.space_group_name_H-M   'P 1'
#
loop_
_entity.id
_entity.type
_entity.pdbx_description
1 polymer ?
#
loop_
_entity_poly.entity_id
_entity_poly.type
_entity_poly.pdbx_seq_one_letter_code
_entity_poly.pdbx_strand_id
1 'polypeptide(L)'
;RDGVSEGQFSHVLLHEMDAIRKACASLEEGYMPPVTFVVVQKRHHTRLFPEVHGRRDMTDKSGNILPGTVVDLMICHPTEFDFYLCSHAGIQGTSRPTHYHVLYDENHFTADALQSLTNNLCYTYARCTRAVSVVPPAYYAHLAAFRARYYVEGDSSDGGSTPGSSGQAAIAREGPVEVRQLPKIKDNVKDVMFYC
;
A
#
# COMPACT_ATOMS: atom_id res chain seq x y z
N ARG A 1 0.57 -5.26 3.58
CA ARG A 1 1.87 -5.10 2.92
C ARG A 1 1.66 -4.52 1.51
N ASP A 2 2.11 -3.29 1.25
CA ASP A 2 2.01 -2.66 -0.09
C ASP A 2 3.23 -2.98 -0.96
N GLY A 3 3.06 -2.94 -2.29
CA GLY A 3 4.17 -2.94 -3.25
C GLY A 3 4.82 -4.29 -3.54
N VAL A 4 4.11 -5.40 -3.34
CA VAL A 4 4.62 -6.76 -3.58
C VAL A 4 3.93 -7.38 -4.79
N SER A 5 4.69 -7.94 -5.73
CA SER A 5 4.15 -8.69 -6.88
C SER A 5 3.93 -10.16 -6.53
N GLU A 6 3.05 -10.84 -7.26
CA GLU A 6 2.66 -12.24 -7.00
C GLU A 6 3.88 -13.18 -6.96
N GLY A 7 4.85 -13.01 -7.87
CA GLY A 7 6.09 -13.80 -7.89
C GLY A 7 6.98 -13.62 -6.66
N GLN A 8 6.70 -12.65 -5.80
CA GLN A 8 7.42 -12.38 -4.55
C GLN A 8 6.65 -12.83 -3.31
N PHE A 9 5.40 -13.28 -3.42
CA PHE A 9 4.52 -13.57 -2.28
C PHE A 9 5.15 -14.54 -1.29
N SER A 10 5.60 -15.70 -1.75
CA SER A 10 6.17 -16.72 -0.87
C SER A 10 7.44 -16.23 -0.16
N HIS A 11 8.32 -15.54 -0.88
CA HIS A 11 9.57 -15.04 -0.31
C HIS A 11 9.32 -13.95 0.74
N VAL A 12 8.45 -12.99 0.41
CA VAL A 12 8.08 -11.89 1.32
C VAL A 12 7.36 -12.43 2.54
N LEU A 13 6.40 -13.35 2.37
CA LEU A 13 5.67 -13.94 3.48
C LEU A 13 6.63 -14.64 4.45
N LEU A 14 7.49 -15.53 3.95
CA LEU A 14 8.41 -16.29 4.81
C LEU A 14 9.36 -15.36 5.58
N HIS A 15 9.96 -14.39 4.91
CA HIS A 15 10.93 -13.50 5.54
C HIS A 15 10.28 -12.48 6.48
N GLU A 16 9.20 -11.81 6.05
CA GLU A 16 8.53 -10.79 6.87
C GLU A 16 7.76 -11.41 8.03
N MET A 17 7.14 -12.58 7.86
CA MET A 17 6.46 -13.27 8.97
C MET A 17 7.44 -13.74 10.04
N ASP A 18 8.56 -14.34 9.64
CA ASP A 18 9.62 -14.74 10.59
C ASP A 18 10.18 -13.53 11.35
N ALA A 19 10.40 -12.41 10.67
CA ALA A 19 10.84 -11.16 11.30
C ALA A 19 9.80 -10.63 12.32
N ILE A 20 8.51 -10.68 11.98
CA ILE A 20 7.42 -10.30 12.91
C ILE A 20 7.42 -11.22 14.14
N ARG A 21 7.54 -12.54 13.95
CA ARG A 21 7.60 -13.50 15.08
C ARG A 21 8.78 -13.27 15.99
N LYS A 22 9.96 -13.06 15.42
CA LYS A 22 11.19 -12.74 16.19
C LYS A 22 11.03 -11.44 16.97
N ALA A 23 10.39 -10.43 16.38
CA ALA A 23 10.10 -9.18 17.07
C ALA A 23 9.15 -9.39 18.26
N CYS A 24 8.05 -10.15 18.07
CA CYS A 24 7.13 -10.49 19.17
C CYS A 24 7.85 -11.23 20.31
N ALA A 25 8.64 -12.26 19.99
CA ALA A 25 9.40 -13.03 20.99
C ALA A 25 10.47 -12.18 21.71
N SER A 26 10.97 -11.11 21.09
CA SER A 26 11.92 -10.19 21.72
C SER A 26 11.29 -9.21 22.71
N LEU A 27 9.98 -9.01 22.65
CA LEU A 27 9.25 -8.11 23.56
C LEU A 27 8.93 -8.81 24.88
N GLU A 28 8.42 -10.04 24.80
CA GLU A 28 7.99 -10.81 25.96
C GLU A 28 8.05 -12.32 25.65
N GLU A 29 8.54 -13.11 26.61
CA GLU A 29 8.61 -14.56 26.48
C GLU A 29 7.21 -15.16 26.32
N GLY A 30 7.00 -15.97 25.28
CA GLY A 30 5.69 -16.57 24.98
C GLY A 30 4.69 -15.65 24.28
N TYR A 31 5.04 -14.39 23.98
CA TYR A 31 4.16 -13.49 23.24
C TYR A 31 4.03 -13.88 21.77
N MET A 32 2.91 -14.53 21.43
CA MET A 32 2.63 -15.06 20.10
C MET A 32 1.22 -14.65 19.63
N PRO A 33 1.00 -13.36 19.31
CA PRO A 33 -0.31 -12.90 18.85
C PRO A 33 -0.64 -13.51 17.48
N PRO A 34 -1.91 -13.81 17.18
CA PRO A 34 -2.33 -14.25 15.87
C PRO A 34 -2.14 -13.14 14.81
N VAL A 35 -1.63 -13.50 13.64
CA VAL A 35 -1.30 -12.56 12.55
C VAL A 35 -2.11 -12.88 11.30
N THR A 36 -2.63 -11.82 10.67
CA THR A 36 -3.18 -11.86 9.31
C THR A 36 -2.31 -11.03 8.39
N PHE A 37 -1.76 -11.65 7.35
CA PHE A 37 -0.87 -11.02 6.37
C PHE A 37 -1.61 -10.78 5.07
N VAL A 38 -1.94 -9.51 4.80
CA VAL A 38 -2.65 -9.10 3.58
C VAL A 38 -1.73 -8.27 2.69
N VAL A 39 -1.51 -8.71 1.46
CA VAL A 39 -0.85 -7.92 0.41
C VAL A 39 -1.87 -6.99 -0.24
N VAL A 40 -1.43 -5.77 -0.54
CA VAL A 40 -2.23 -4.72 -1.16
C VAL A 40 -1.59 -4.34 -2.48
N GLN A 41 -2.34 -4.43 -3.57
CA GLN A 41 -1.91 -4.11 -4.91
C GLN A 41 -2.87 -3.10 -5.54
N LYS A 42 -2.47 -1.82 -5.56
CA LYS A 42 -3.24 -0.76 -6.25
C LYS A 42 -2.94 -0.69 -7.75
N ARG A 43 -1.77 -1.16 -8.17
CA ARG A 43 -1.24 -0.99 -9.54
C ARG A 43 -1.28 -2.32 -10.28
N HIS A 44 -2.44 -2.62 -10.88
CA HIS A 44 -2.64 -3.77 -11.76
C HIS A 44 -3.48 -3.39 -12.98
N HIS A 45 -3.74 -4.38 -13.84
CA HIS A 45 -4.44 -4.19 -15.12
C HIS A 45 -5.97 -4.36 -15.02
N THR A 46 -6.49 -5.00 -13.98
CA THR A 46 -7.94 -5.17 -13.75
C THR A 46 -8.67 -3.83 -13.61
N ARG A 47 -9.76 -3.67 -14.35
CA ARG A 47 -10.71 -2.56 -14.26
C ARG A 47 -12.12 -3.13 -14.16
N LEU A 48 -12.95 -2.47 -13.35
CA LEU A 48 -14.33 -2.86 -13.14
C LEU A 48 -15.24 -1.76 -13.67
N PHE A 49 -16.28 -2.16 -14.39
CA PHE A 49 -17.25 -1.26 -15.00
C PHE A 49 -18.66 -1.64 -14.55
N PRO A 50 -19.55 -0.65 -14.39
CA PRO A 50 -20.97 -0.93 -14.19
C PRO A 50 -21.53 -1.66 -15.41
N GLU A 51 -22.36 -2.67 -15.18
CA GLU A 51 -23.00 -3.44 -16.26
C GLU A 51 -23.84 -2.53 -17.17
N VAL A 52 -24.65 -1.66 -16.57
CA VAL A 52 -25.50 -0.71 -17.29
C VAL A 52 -24.90 0.69 -17.22
N HIS A 53 -24.43 1.17 -18.37
CA HIS A 53 -23.87 2.51 -18.49
C HIS A 53 -24.98 3.58 -18.35
N GLY A 54 -24.71 4.65 -17.60
CA GLY A 54 -25.63 5.79 -17.46
C GLY A 54 -26.71 5.64 -16.36
N ARG A 55 -26.82 4.48 -15.72
CA ARG A 55 -27.68 4.29 -14.53
C ARG A 55 -27.05 4.92 -13.29
N ARG A 56 -27.51 6.12 -12.94
CA ARG A 56 -26.98 6.93 -11.82
C ARG A 56 -27.13 6.29 -10.44
N ASP A 57 -27.96 5.26 -10.31
CA ASP A 57 -28.14 4.50 -9.09
C ASP A 57 -27.08 3.39 -8.90
N MET A 58 -26.38 3.01 -9.97
CA MET A 58 -25.32 2.01 -9.97
C MET A 58 -23.94 2.60 -10.23
N THR A 59 -23.85 3.90 -10.47
CA THR A 59 -22.61 4.59 -10.79
C THR A 59 -22.38 5.80 -9.90
N ASP A 60 -21.12 6.13 -9.69
CA ASP A 60 -20.76 7.39 -9.06
C ASP A 60 -20.93 8.57 -10.03
N LYS A 61 -20.64 9.79 -9.55
CA LYS A 61 -20.76 11.02 -10.36
C LYS A 61 -19.87 11.03 -11.61
N SER A 62 -18.80 10.23 -11.63
CA SER A 62 -17.87 10.12 -12.76
C SER A 62 -18.23 8.99 -13.73
N GLY A 63 -19.25 8.18 -13.41
CA GLY A 63 -19.64 7.01 -14.19
C GLY A 63 -18.85 5.74 -13.84
N ASN A 64 -18.04 5.76 -12.77
CA ASN A 64 -17.37 4.58 -12.25
C ASN A 64 -18.32 3.72 -11.39
N ILE A 65 -17.86 2.52 -11.05
CA ILE A 65 -18.50 1.69 -10.00
C ILE A 65 -18.56 2.45 -8.67
N LEU A 66 -19.55 2.11 -7.85
CA LEU A 66 -19.77 2.77 -6.56
C LEU A 66 -18.61 2.50 -5.57
N PRO A 67 -18.28 3.45 -4.70
CA PRO A 67 -17.39 3.20 -3.57
C PRO A 67 -17.94 2.08 -2.69
N GLY A 68 -17.08 1.16 -2.27
CA GLY A 68 -17.44 -0.03 -1.51
C GLY A 68 -17.79 -1.24 -2.37
N THR A 69 -17.76 -1.15 -3.71
CA THR A 69 -17.89 -2.34 -4.56
C THR A 69 -16.76 -3.33 -4.30
N VAL A 70 -17.14 -4.56 -3.98
CA VAL A 70 -16.25 -5.71 -3.78
C VAL A 70 -16.49 -6.74 -4.87
N VAL A 71 -15.41 -7.38 -5.33
CA VAL A 71 -15.47 -8.54 -6.21
C VAL A 71 -14.49 -9.58 -5.67
N ASP A 72 -15.00 -10.71 -5.21
CA ASP A 72 -14.27 -11.86 -4.64
C ASP A 72 -14.58 -13.18 -5.37
N LEU A 73 -15.38 -13.12 -6.45
CA LEU A 73 -15.77 -14.27 -7.25
C LEU A 73 -15.33 -14.10 -8.71
N MET A 74 -15.22 -15.24 -9.42
CA MET A 74 -14.99 -15.39 -10.86
C MET A 74 -13.61 -14.93 -11.37
N ILE A 75 -13.20 -13.69 -11.09
CA ILE A 75 -11.96 -13.09 -11.57
C ILE A 75 -10.80 -13.16 -10.54
N CYS A 76 -11.11 -13.65 -9.35
CA CYS A 76 -10.16 -13.82 -8.24
C CYS A 76 -9.48 -15.19 -8.34
N HIS A 77 -8.48 -15.44 -7.50
CA HIS A 77 -7.74 -16.69 -7.49
C HIS A 77 -8.66 -17.88 -7.21
N PRO A 78 -8.52 -19.01 -7.92
CA PRO A 78 -9.46 -20.14 -7.79
C PRO A 78 -9.43 -20.84 -6.43
N THR A 79 -8.35 -20.67 -5.66
CA THR A 79 -8.13 -21.40 -4.39
C THR A 79 -7.63 -20.54 -3.24
N GLU A 80 -7.15 -19.34 -3.52
CA GLU A 80 -6.55 -18.46 -2.50
C GLU A 80 -7.59 -17.43 -2.09
N PHE A 81 -7.37 -16.78 -0.96
CA PHE A 81 -8.29 -15.76 -0.50
C PHE A 81 -7.82 -14.38 -0.97
N ASP A 82 -8.39 -13.94 -2.07
CA ASP A 82 -8.20 -12.61 -2.64
C ASP A 82 -9.53 -11.94 -3.00
N PHE A 83 -9.50 -10.61 -3.09
CA PHE A 83 -10.65 -9.82 -3.49
C PHE A 83 -10.23 -8.45 -4.01
N TYR A 84 -11.02 -7.90 -4.92
CA TYR A 84 -10.94 -6.52 -5.35
C TYR A 84 -11.89 -5.66 -4.54
N LEU A 85 -11.43 -4.50 -4.10
CA LEU A 85 -12.26 -3.49 -3.43
C LEU A 85 -12.04 -2.11 -4.06
N CYS A 86 -13.12 -1.50 -4.54
CA CYS A 86 -13.12 -0.10 -4.96
C CYS A 86 -13.62 0.78 -3.82
N SER A 87 -12.76 1.13 -2.87
CA SER A 87 -13.16 1.88 -1.67
C SER A 87 -13.42 3.39 -1.88
N HIS A 88 -13.10 3.94 -3.04
CA HIS A 88 -13.07 5.40 -3.28
C HIS A 88 -13.97 5.80 -4.45
N ALA A 89 -14.50 7.02 -4.41
CA ALA A 89 -15.20 7.60 -5.55
C ALA A 89 -14.22 8.04 -6.63
N GLY A 90 -14.51 7.66 -7.87
CA GLY A 90 -13.83 8.14 -9.06
C GLY A 90 -14.06 9.64 -9.23
N ILE A 91 -12.96 10.39 -9.32
CA ILE A 91 -13.02 11.83 -9.62
C ILE A 91 -12.86 12.04 -11.12
N GLN A 92 -11.94 11.30 -11.73
CA GLN A 92 -11.59 11.43 -13.14
C GLN A 92 -11.03 10.10 -13.66
N GLY A 93 -11.37 9.78 -14.91
CA GLY A 93 -10.94 8.56 -15.58
C GLY A 93 -11.60 7.31 -14.99
N THR A 94 -10.98 6.16 -15.22
CA THR A 94 -11.47 4.88 -14.68
C THR A 94 -10.82 4.58 -13.34
N SER A 95 -11.64 4.35 -12.32
CA SER A 95 -11.21 3.91 -11.00
C SER A 95 -10.41 2.62 -11.07
N ARG A 96 -9.37 2.54 -10.25
CA ARG A 96 -8.59 1.32 -10.06
C ARG A 96 -9.03 0.69 -8.75
N PRO A 97 -9.85 -0.38 -8.75
CA PRO A 97 -10.10 -1.12 -7.53
C PRO A 97 -8.76 -1.65 -7.02
N THR A 98 -8.58 -1.72 -5.71
CA THR A 98 -7.36 -2.28 -5.13
C THR A 98 -7.55 -3.77 -4.94
N HIS A 99 -6.56 -4.56 -5.36
CA HIS A 99 -6.52 -6.00 -5.16
C HIS A 99 -5.89 -6.32 -3.81
N TYR A 100 -6.60 -7.07 -2.98
CA TYR A 100 -6.17 -7.52 -1.66
C TYR A 100 -6.00 -9.03 -1.70
N HIS A 101 -4.86 -9.52 -1.25
CA HIS A 101 -4.53 -10.94 -1.26
C HIS A 101 -4.10 -11.37 0.14
N VAL A 102 -4.82 -12.31 0.74
CA VAL A 102 -4.55 -12.83 2.08
C VAL A 102 -3.57 -13.99 1.97
N LEU A 103 -2.30 -13.73 2.29
CA LEU A 103 -1.25 -14.74 2.21
C LEU A 103 -1.20 -15.65 3.43
N TYR A 104 -1.67 -15.17 4.57
CA TYR A 104 -1.64 -15.89 5.83
C TYR A 104 -2.70 -15.35 6.78
N ASP A 105 -3.42 -16.21 7.49
CA ASP A 105 -4.42 -15.78 8.45
C ASP A 105 -4.62 -16.76 9.60
N GLU A 106 -4.16 -16.37 10.79
CA GLU A 106 -4.40 -17.10 12.03
C GLU A 106 -5.61 -16.57 12.82
N ASN A 107 -6.15 -15.42 12.43
CA ASN A 107 -7.34 -14.87 13.06
C ASN A 107 -8.62 -15.48 12.49
N HIS A 108 -8.50 -16.28 11.42
CA HIS A 108 -9.60 -16.99 10.76
C HIS A 108 -10.75 -16.06 10.36
N PHE A 109 -10.41 -14.94 9.71
CA PHE A 109 -11.39 -14.00 9.20
C PHE A 109 -12.26 -14.65 8.13
N THR A 110 -13.56 -14.34 8.17
CA THR A 110 -14.46 -14.59 7.05
C THR A 110 -14.23 -13.55 5.95
N ALA A 111 -14.64 -13.88 4.73
CA ALA A 111 -14.63 -12.95 3.59
C ALA A 111 -15.30 -11.61 3.94
N ASP A 112 -16.56 -11.67 4.41
CA ASP A 112 -17.34 -10.50 4.79
C ASP A 112 -16.66 -9.65 5.87
N ALA A 113 -16.07 -10.29 6.88
CA ALA A 113 -15.43 -9.59 7.99
C ALA A 113 -14.19 -8.83 7.52
N LEU A 114 -13.34 -9.47 6.72
CA LEU A 114 -12.10 -8.84 6.24
C LEU A 114 -12.37 -7.76 5.19
N GLN A 115 -13.32 -7.99 4.28
CA GLN A 115 -13.73 -7.01 3.27
C GLN A 115 -14.35 -5.76 3.94
N SER A 116 -15.23 -5.97 4.92
CA SER A 116 -15.84 -4.87 5.70
C SER A 116 -14.79 -4.10 6.51
N LEU A 117 -13.88 -4.80 7.20
CA LEU A 117 -12.77 -4.19 7.92
C LEU A 117 -11.91 -3.33 6.98
N THR A 118 -11.52 -3.89 5.84
CA THR A 118 -10.68 -3.22 4.83
C THR A 118 -11.36 -1.97 4.28
N ASN A 119 -12.65 -2.05 3.96
CA ASN A 119 -13.42 -0.90 3.50
C ASN A 119 -13.56 0.16 4.58
N ASN A 120 -13.90 -0.22 5.82
CA ASN A 120 -14.03 0.72 6.94
C ASN A 120 -12.71 1.45 7.24
N LEU A 121 -11.58 0.74 7.20
CA LEU A 121 -10.26 1.35 7.34
C LEU A 121 -10.03 2.44 6.27
N CYS A 122 -10.52 2.28 5.04
CA CYS A 122 -10.35 3.30 4.00
C CYS A 122 -10.98 4.67 4.33
N TYR A 123 -11.83 4.77 5.35
CA TYR A 123 -12.42 6.02 5.84
C TYR A 123 -11.63 6.68 6.98
N THR A 124 -10.58 6.05 7.50
CA THR A 124 -9.81 6.57 8.65
C THR A 124 -8.61 7.42 8.24
N TYR A 125 -8.49 7.79 6.96
CA TYR A 125 -7.38 8.60 6.47
C TYR A 125 -7.52 10.07 6.92
N ALA A 126 -6.66 10.47 7.86
CA ALA A 126 -6.73 11.77 8.52
C ALA A 126 -6.52 13.01 7.61
N ARG A 127 -5.94 12.85 6.41
CA ARG A 127 -5.61 14.02 5.54
C ARG A 127 -6.75 14.46 4.63
N CYS A 128 -7.87 13.74 4.57
CA CYS A 128 -9.05 14.19 3.82
C CYS A 128 -10.36 13.61 4.37
N THR A 129 -11.47 14.30 4.12
CA THR A 129 -12.82 13.86 4.51
C THR A 129 -13.46 12.97 3.44
N ARG A 130 -12.68 12.05 2.85
CA ARG A 130 -13.10 11.14 1.78
C ARG A 130 -12.44 9.78 1.95
N ALA A 131 -13.12 8.72 1.53
CA ALA A 131 -12.50 7.41 1.47
C ALA A 131 -11.35 7.38 0.46
N VAL A 132 -10.24 6.76 0.86
CA VAL A 132 -9.05 6.59 0.02
C VAL A 132 -9.04 5.22 -0.64
N SER A 133 -8.33 5.10 -1.76
CA SER A 133 -8.28 3.88 -2.59
C SER A 133 -7.58 2.68 -1.94
N VAL A 134 -6.79 2.91 -0.88
CA VAL A 134 -5.93 1.93 -0.20
C VAL A 134 -6.04 2.19 1.28
N VAL A 135 -6.04 1.13 2.10
CA VAL A 135 -6.12 1.24 3.56
C VAL A 135 -5.06 2.21 4.13
N PRO A 136 -5.42 3.09 5.08
CA PRO A 136 -4.54 4.13 5.59
C PRO A 136 -3.20 3.63 6.14
N PRO A 137 -3.08 2.48 6.83
CA PRO A 137 -1.77 1.97 7.25
C PRO A 137 -0.78 1.81 6.08
N ALA A 138 -1.23 1.26 4.95
CA ALA A 138 -0.42 1.14 3.74
C ALA A 138 -0.15 2.52 3.10
N TYR A 139 -1.14 3.40 3.09
CA TYR A 139 -0.99 4.77 2.57
C TYR A 139 0.06 5.57 3.38
N TYR A 140 -0.01 5.49 4.71
CA TYR A 140 0.92 6.16 5.62
C TYR A 140 2.34 5.60 5.49
N ALA A 141 2.50 4.28 5.33
CA ALA A 141 3.80 3.70 5.04
C ALA A 141 4.41 4.27 3.75
N HIS A 142 3.60 4.47 2.71
CA HIS A 142 4.05 5.13 1.47
C HIS A 142 4.45 6.59 1.71
N LEU A 143 3.71 7.36 2.51
CA LEU A 143 4.09 8.73 2.88
C LEU A 143 5.39 8.77 3.69
N ALA A 144 5.57 7.86 4.65
CA ALA A 144 6.79 7.74 5.45
C ALA A 144 8.00 7.40 4.58
N ALA A 145 7.86 6.45 3.65
CA ALA A 145 8.91 6.10 2.70
C ALA A 145 9.26 7.28 1.76
N PHE A 146 8.24 8.00 1.26
CA PHE A 146 8.44 9.19 0.44
C PHE A 146 9.15 10.31 1.20
N ARG A 147 8.78 10.52 2.48
CA ARG A 147 9.44 11.48 3.37
C ARG A 147 10.90 11.09 3.63
N ALA A 148 11.17 9.81 3.87
CA ALA A 148 12.52 9.29 4.05
C ALA A 148 13.42 9.55 2.84
N ARG A 149 12.86 9.48 1.62
CA ARG A 149 13.60 9.80 0.38
C ARG A 149 14.18 11.22 0.38
N TYR A 150 13.43 12.21 0.86
CA TYR A 150 13.93 13.59 0.96
C TYR A 150 15.13 13.72 1.90
N TYR A 151 15.20 12.90 2.95
CA TYR A 151 16.34 12.91 3.88
C TYR A 151 17.61 12.31 3.26
N VAL A 152 17.46 11.46 2.25
CA VAL A 152 18.60 10.89 1.50
C VAL A 152 19.04 11.83 0.38
N GLU A 153 18.08 12.48 -0.30
CA GLU A 153 18.34 13.38 -1.44
C GLU A 153 18.91 14.75 -1.00
N GLY A 154 18.47 15.29 0.15
CA GLY A 154 18.86 16.62 0.64
C GLY A 154 20.36 16.82 0.92
N ASP A 155 21.10 15.75 1.15
CA ASP A 155 22.56 15.77 1.30
C ASP A 155 23.31 15.95 -0.04
N SER A 156 22.61 15.97 -1.17
CA SER A 156 23.23 16.08 -2.51
C SER A 156 23.26 17.51 -3.05
N SER A 157 22.72 18.49 -2.31
CA SER A 157 22.46 19.85 -2.81
C SER A 157 23.22 20.97 -2.13
N ASP A 158 24.20 20.69 -1.28
CA ASP A 158 25.11 21.72 -0.76
C ASP A 158 26.50 21.61 -1.42
N GLY A 159 26.74 22.45 -2.43
CA GLY A 159 28.08 22.84 -2.86
C GLY A 159 28.39 22.72 -4.34
N GLY A 160 28.10 23.78 -5.12
CA GLY A 160 28.79 24.04 -6.38
C GLY A 160 27.91 24.53 -7.51
N SER A 161 27.73 25.85 -7.62
CA SER A 161 27.27 26.49 -8.85
C SER A 161 28.35 26.41 -9.93
N THR A 162 28.05 25.83 -11.10
CA THR A 162 28.68 26.19 -12.39
C THR A 162 27.69 25.99 -13.54
N PRO A 163 27.71 26.85 -14.57
CA PRO A 163 26.69 26.88 -15.62
C PRO A 163 27.08 26.04 -16.85
N GLY A 164 26.08 25.41 -17.47
CA GLY A 164 26.08 25.01 -18.88
C GLY A 164 26.68 23.65 -19.22
N SER A 165 25.83 22.70 -19.63
CA SER A 165 25.92 22.03 -20.94
C SER A 165 24.82 20.99 -21.07
N SER A 166 24.15 21.04 -22.22
CA SER A 166 23.11 20.15 -22.71
C SER A 166 23.55 18.69 -22.82
N GLY A 167 22.67 17.79 -22.37
CA GLY A 167 22.55 16.42 -22.85
C GLY A 167 23.68 15.44 -22.51
N GLN A 168 23.46 14.59 -21.50
CA GLN A 168 24.12 13.28 -21.46
C GLN A 168 23.26 12.24 -20.73
N ALA A 169 23.15 11.09 -21.38
CA ALA A 169 22.36 9.93 -20.99
C ALA A 169 22.76 9.39 -19.60
N ALA A 170 21.78 8.79 -18.91
CA ALA A 170 21.98 8.09 -17.65
C ALA A 170 22.94 6.91 -17.85
N ILE A 171 24.20 7.10 -17.46
CA ILE A 171 25.17 6.01 -17.32
C ILE A 171 24.77 5.23 -16.08
N ALA A 172 24.40 3.96 -16.27
CA ALA A 172 24.18 3.02 -15.19
C ALA A 172 25.48 2.86 -14.39
N ARG A 173 25.47 3.29 -13.12
CA ARG A 173 26.58 3.05 -12.20
C ARG A 173 26.54 1.58 -11.77
N GLU A 174 27.40 0.75 -12.36
CA GLU A 174 27.80 -0.54 -11.80
C GLU A 174 28.76 -0.29 -10.63
N GLY A 175 28.19 -0.18 -9.43
CA GLY A 175 28.92 -0.18 -8.16
C GLY A 175 28.03 -0.83 -7.10
N PRO A 176 28.61 -1.34 -5.98
CA PRO A 176 27.80 -1.85 -4.89
C PRO A 176 26.82 -0.76 -4.44
N VAL A 177 25.54 -1.11 -4.33
CA VAL A 177 24.51 -0.20 -3.83
C VAL A 177 24.82 0.05 -2.36
N GLU A 178 25.60 1.09 -2.05
CA GLU A 178 25.78 1.54 -0.68
C GLU A 178 24.42 2.06 -0.17
N VAL A 179 23.81 1.28 0.71
CA VAL A 179 22.58 1.67 1.39
C VAL A 179 22.93 2.80 2.36
N ARG A 180 22.73 4.04 1.93
CA ARG A 180 22.95 5.22 2.77
C ARG A 180 21.98 5.17 3.95
N GLN A 181 22.51 5.19 5.17
CA GLN A 181 21.68 5.17 6.37
C GLN A 181 20.82 6.42 6.46
N LEU A 182 19.55 6.24 6.80
CA LEU A 182 18.64 7.36 7.04
C LEU A 182 19.10 8.15 8.29
N PRO A 183 19.04 9.49 8.26
CA PRO A 183 19.29 10.30 9.44
C PRO A 183 18.35 9.90 10.59
N LYS A 184 18.88 9.91 11.82
CA LYS A 184 18.07 9.65 13.01
C LYS A 184 16.99 10.72 13.15
N ILE A 185 15.75 10.27 13.30
CA ILE A 185 14.61 11.13 13.61
C ILE A 185 14.78 11.67 15.04
N LYS A 186 14.56 12.97 15.25
CA LYS A 186 14.64 13.61 16.56
C LYS A 186 13.58 13.04 17.51
N ASP A 187 13.91 12.90 18.79
CA ASP A 187 13.04 12.25 19.78
C ASP A 187 11.66 12.92 19.91
N ASN A 188 11.61 14.24 19.81
CA ASN A 188 10.37 15.02 19.92
C ASN A 188 9.36 14.77 18.78
N VAL A 189 9.75 14.07 17.72
CA VAL A 189 8.87 13.75 16.58
C VAL A 189 8.78 12.24 16.30
N LYS A 190 9.34 11.39 17.16
CA LYS A 190 9.25 9.92 16.99
C LYS A 190 7.83 9.41 17.14
N ASP A 191 7.09 9.97 18.09
CA ASP A 191 5.73 9.52 18.45
C ASP A 191 4.62 10.33 17.74
N VAL A 192 4.96 11.08 16.70
CA VAL A 192 4.00 11.86 15.91
C VAL A 192 4.00 11.43 14.45
N MET A 193 2.88 11.64 13.75
CA MET A 193 2.76 11.36 12.32
C MET A 193 3.42 12.45 11.46
N PHE A 194 4.72 12.71 11.65
CA PHE A 194 5.48 13.79 10.96
C PHE A 194 5.54 13.67 9.43
N TYR A 195 5.14 12.51 8.90
CA TYR A 195 5.06 12.20 7.47
C TYR A 195 3.69 12.52 6.85
N CYS A 196 2.70 12.92 7.67
CA CYS A 196 1.38 13.34 7.20
C CYS A 196 1.38 14.78 6.69
#